data_AF-A0A969X4B7-F1
#
_entry.id   AF-A0A969X4B7-F1
#
_cell.length_a   1.000
_cell.length_b   1.000
_cell.length_c   1.000
_cell.angle_alpha   90.00
_cell.angle_beta   90.00
_cell.angle_gamma   90.00
#
_symmetry.space_group_name_H-M   'P 1'
#
loop_
_entity.id
_entity.type
_entity.pdbx_description
1 polymer ?
#
loop_
_entity_poly.entity_id
_entity_poly.type
_entity_poly.pdbx_seq_one_letter_code
_entity_poly.pdbx_strand_id
1 'polypeptide(L)' 'QMIQEQSNTDWKEMYKVFNMGHRMELYLPENIADNVIKISESFNIKAKIIGRVEKSEVKKLTIKSDKGEFIY' A
#
# COMPACT_ATOMS: atom_id res chain seq x y z
N GLN A 1 -7.14 0.36 13.72
CA GLN A 1 -6.96 -0.07 15.12
C GLN A 1 -8.19 -0.81 15.61
N MET A 2 -9.36 -0.16 15.68
CA MET A 2 -10.60 -0.78 16.21
C MET A 2 -10.97 -2.16 15.61
N ILE A 3 -10.84 -2.36 14.29
CA ILE A 3 -11.22 -3.63 13.64
C ILE A 3 -10.28 -4.78 14.05
N GLN A 4 -8.96 -4.56 14.05
CA GLN A 4 -7.99 -5.61 14.38
C GLN A 4 -8.03 -5.96 15.87
N GLU A 5 -8.20 -4.96 16.73
CA GLU A 5 -8.28 -5.14 18.19
C GLU A 5 -9.52 -5.91 18.61
N GLN A 6 -10.63 -5.79 17.87
CA GLN A 6 -11.88 -6.49 18.17
C GLN A 6 -11.94 -7.89 17.55
N SER A 7 -11.27 -8.12 16.41
CA SER A 7 -11.35 -9.40 15.70
C SER A 7 -10.25 -10.40 16.08
N ASN A 8 -9.19 -9.95 16.76
CA ASN A 8 -7.99 -10.73 17.11
C ASN A 8 -7.37 -11.46 15.90
N THR A 9 -7.60 -10.94 14.69
CA THR A 9 -7.18 -11.53 13.42
C THR A 9 -5.70 -11.25 13.18
N ASP A 10 -4.99 -12.22 12.60
CA ASP A 10 -3.60 -12.09 12.19
C ASP A 10 -3.44 -10.89 11.23
N TRP A 11 -2.41 -10.07 11.45
CA TRP A 11 -2.06 -8.95 10.57
C TRP A 11 -1.87 -9.40 9.13
N LYS A 12 -1.38 -10.63 8.88
CA LYS A 12 -1.25 -11.19 7.53
C LYS A 12 -2.60 -11.30 6.81
N GLU A 13 -3.68 -11.54 7.54
CA GLU A 13 -5.03 -11.66 7.02
C GLU A 13 -5.72 -10.30 6.92
N MET A 14 -5.40 -9.38 7.84
CA MET A 14 -5.82 -7.97 7.73
C MET A 14 -5.33 -7.31 6.43
N TYR A 15 -4.07 -7.49 6.04
CA TYR A 15 -3.52 -6.98 4.77
C TYR A 15 -4.10 -7.68 3.53
N LYS A 16 -4.71 -8.87 3.67
CA LYS A 16 -5.41 -9.55 2.56
C LYS A 16 -6.84 -9.08 2.40
N VAL A 17 -7.53 -8.78 3.51
CA VAL A 17 -8.98 -8.52 3.52
C VAL A 17 -9.30 -7.03 3.48
N PHE A 18 -8.42 -6.18 4.02
CA PHE A 18 -8.65 -4.74 4.13
C PHE A 18 -7.59 -3.93 3.41
N ASN A 19 -7.98 -2.76 2.92
CA ASN A 19 -7.11 -1.86 2.14
C ASN A 19 -6.08 -1.09 2.99
N MET A 20 -6.14 -1.21 4.31
CA MET A 20 -5.16 -0.66 5.27
C MET A 20 -4.79 0.83 5.09
N GLY A 21 -5.72 1.64 4.57
CA GLY A 21 -5.58 3.10 4.48
C GLY A 21 -5.58 3.70 3.08
N HIS A 22 -5.47 2.92 2.01
CA HIS A 22 -5.61 3.40 0.63
C HIS A 22 -6.20 2.31 -0.27
N ARG A 23 -7.20 2.65 -1.09
CA ARG A 23 -7.92 1.69 -1.96
C ARG A 23 -7.51 1.80 -3.44
N MET A 24 -6.67 2.77 -3.76
CA MET A 24 -6.23 3.04 -5.13
C MET A 24 -4.70 3.10 -5.17
N GLU A 25 -4.14 2.37 -6.12
CA GLU A 25 -2.71 2.31 -6.40
C GLU A 25 -2.50 2.58 -7.89
N LEU A 26 -1.46 3.34 -8.22
CA LEU A 26 -1.10 3.64 -9.60
C LEU A 26 0.34 3.20 -9.84
N TYR A 27 0.57 2.43 -10.89
CA TYR A 27 1.90 2.07 -11.37
C TYR A 27 2.30 3.05 -12.47
N LEU A 28 3.35 3.82 -12.21
CA LEU A 28 3.83 4.87 -13.10
C LEU A 28 5.34 5.09 -12.98
N PRO A 29 6.00 5.63 -14.02
CA PRO A 29 7.39 6.05 -13.93
C PRO A 29 7.63 7.09 -12.83
N GLU A 30 8.72 6.95 -12.07
CA GLU A 30 9.04 7.81 -10.92
C GLU A 30 9.06 9.31 -11.27
N ASN A 31 9.52 9.65 -12.47
CA ASN A 31 9.63 11.05 -12.94
C ASN A 31 8.28 11.79 -13.06
N ILE A 32 7.15 11.07 -13.08
CA ILE A 32 5.81 11.69 -13.12
C ILE A 32 5.05 11.57 -11.79
N ALA A 33 5.62 10.91 -10.78
CA ALA A 33 4.94 10.66 -9.50
C ALA A 33 4.57 11.93 -8.76
N ASP A 34 5.48 12.90 -8.67
CA ASP A 34 5.22 14.17 -7.98
C ASP A 34 4.07 14.97 -8.63
N ASN A 35 3.95 14.91 -9.95
CA ASN A 35 2.86 15.57 -10.66
C ASN A 35 1.51 14.92 -10.36
N VAL A 36 1.48 13.58 -10.32
CA VAL A 36 0.26 12.84 -9.96
C VAL A 36 -0.14 13.13 -8.51
N ILE A 37 0.82 13.20 -7.58
CA ILE A 37 0.56 13.55 -6.18
C ILE A 37 -0.06 14.96 -6.08
N LYS A 38 0.54 15.96 -6.75
CA LYS A 38 0.00 17.33 -6.78
C LYS A 38 -1.43 17.39 -7.33
N ILE A 39 -1.72 16.65 -8.39
CA ILE A 39 -3.08 16.55 -8.95
C ILE A 39 -4.03 15.95 -7.90
N SER A 40 -3.67 14.84 -7.25
CA SER A 40 -4.48 14.22 -6.21
C SER A 40 -4.78 15.17 -5.04
N GLU A 41 -3.77 15.90 -4.59
CA GLU A 41 -3.91 16.89 -3.50
C GLU A 41 -4.83 18.05 -3.89
N SER A 42 -4.87 18.45 -5.17
CA SER A 42 -5.82 19.46 -5.66
C SER A 42 -7.30 19.02 -5.53
N PHE A 43 -7.55 17.70 -5.52
CA PHE A 43 -8.86 17.11 -5.22
C PHE A 43 -9.04 16.80 -3.73
N ASN A 44 -8.15 17.29 -2.87
CA ASN A 44 -8.12 17.04 -1.43
C ASN A 44 -7.97 15.55 -1.07
N ILE A 45 -7.34 14.77 -1.96
CA ILE A 45 -7.04 13.34 -1.76
C ILE A 45 -5.54 13.21 -1.52
N LYS A 46 -5.15 12.73 -0.34
CA LYS A 46 -3.73 12.49 -0.01
C LYS A 46 -3.18 11.34 -0.86
N ALA A 47 -2.07 11.61 -1.55
CA ALA A 47 -1.32 10.62 -2.31
C ALA A 47 0.14 10.60 -1.84
N LYS A 48 0.78 9.44 -1.98
CA LYS A 48 2.20 9.25 -1.70
C LYS A 48 2.73 8.06 -2.47
N ILE A 49 4.04 8.02 -2.66
CA ILE A 49 4.72 6.82 -3.15
C ILE A 49 4.71 5.78 -2.02
N ILE A 50 4.08 4.63 -2.25
CA ILE A 50 3.92 3.56 -1.25
C ILE A 50 4.86 2.37 -1.47
N GLY A 51 5.54 2.30 -2.63
CA GLY A 51 6.34 1.15 -3.02
C GLY A 51 6.92 1.28 -4.43
N ARG A 52 7.50 0.19 -4.93
CA ARG A 52 8.09 0.09 -6.26
C ARG A 52 7.94 -1.34 -6.81
N VAL A 53 8.10 -1.48 -8.12
CA VAL A 53 8.13 -2.78 -8.81
C VAL A 53 9.55 -3.09 -9.23
N GLU A 54 9.99 -4.31 -8.99
CA GLU A 54 11.30 -4.83 -9.39
C GLU A 54 11.10 -6.09 -10.23
N LYS A 55 12.01 -6.34 -11.17
CA LYS A 55 11.99 -7.59 -11.95
C LYS A 55 12.24 -8.77 -11.02
N SER A 56 11.43 -9.82 -11.13
CA SER A 56 11.57 -11.05 -10.37
C SER A 56 11.28 -12.25 -11.25
N GLU A 57 12.01 -13.34 -11.04
CA GLU A 57 11.77 -14.63 -11.70
C GLU A 57 10.56 -15.37 -11.09
N VAL A 58 10.12 -14.96 -9.90
CA VAL A 58 8.98 -15.54 -9.18
C VAL A 58 7.94 -14.48 -8.82
N LYS A 59 6.66 -14.86 -8.83
CA LYS A 59 5.58 -14.00 -8.33
C LYS A 59 5.77 -13.81 -6.82
N LYS A 60 5.97 -12.57 -6.39
CA LYS A 60 6.20 -12.21 -4.99
C LYS A 60 5.65 -10.83 -4.70
N LEU A 61 5.00 -10.68 -3.55
CA LEU A 61 4.61 -9.40 -2.95
C LEU A 61 5.28 -9.28 -1.59
N THR A 62 5.82 -8.11 -1.26
CA THR A 62 6.42 -7.83 0.05
C THR A 62 5.81 -6.56 0.61
N ILE A 63 5.11 -6.68 1.74
CA ILE A 63 4.51 -5.56 2.47
C ILE A 63 5.36 -5.31 3.72
N LYS A 64 6.00 -4.14 3.81
CA LYS A 64 6.75 -3.72 4.99
C LYS A 64 5.96 -2.63 5.72
N SER A 65 5.70 -2.87 7.00
CA SER A 65 4.93 -1.96 7.85
C SER A 65 5.55 -1.88 9.25
N ASP A 66 5.02 -1.00 10.09
CA ASP A 66 5.33 -0.95 11.52
C ASP A 66 4.95 -2.24 12.27
N LYS A 67 4.13 -3.11 11.65
CA LYS A 67 3.72 -4.42 12.19
C LYS A 67 4.60 -5.59 11.72
N GLY A 68 5.63 -5.31 10.92
CA GLY A 68 6.55 -6.31 10.40
C GLY A 68 6.54 -6.43 8.87
N GLU A 69 7.17 -7.48 8.39
CA GLU A 69 7.32 -7.80 6.96
C GLU A 69 6.47 -9.01 6.60
N PHE A 70 5.60 -8.84 5.60
CA PHE A 70 4.68 -9.87 5.12
C PHE A 70 5.01 -10.21 3.66
N ILE A 71 5.22 -11.49 3.38
CA ILE A 71 5.54 -12.00 2.04
C ILE A 71 4.40 -12.90 1.54
N TYR A 72 4.00 -12.68 0.28
CA TYR A 72 2.97 -13.44 -0.42
C TYR A 72 3.42 -13.84 -1.82
#